data_AF-A0AAW4ZIF8-F1
#
_entry.id   AF-A0AAW4ZIF8-F1
#
_cell.length_a   1.000
_cell.length_b   1.000
_cell.length_c   1.000
_cell.angle_alpha   90.00
_cell.angle_beta   90.00
_cell.angle_gamma   90.00
#
_symmetry.space_group_name_H-M   'P 1'
#
loop_
_entity.id
_entity.type
_entity.pdbx_description
1 polymer ?
#
loop_
_entity_poly.entity_id
_entity_poly.type
_entity_poly.pdbx_seq_one_letter_code
_entity_poly.pdbx_strand_id
1 'polypeptide(L)'
;PLLVFDEADKLTEPVFHYFISLYNKLEEKCGVVFLSTDYIAKRISNGLRYQKPGYKEFYSRIGRKFYELEPTDVNDVFAICSANGVTDRKDIDKVIKEASTCDFDLRRVRKSIHKVKRMTGE
;
A
#
# COMPACT_ATOMS: atom_id res chain seq x y z
N PRO A 1 13.64 -13.32 10.05
CA PRO A 1 12.57 -12.42 10.58
C PRO A 1 12.26 -11.33 9.54
N LEU A 2 11.10 -10.67 9.64
CA LEU A 2 10.69 -9.60 8.73
C LEU A 2 10.15 -8.41 9.56
N LEU A 3 10.67 -7.21 9.31
CA LEU A 3 10.14 -5.97 9.87
C LEU A 3 9.31 -5.25 8.80
N VAL A 4 8.07 -4.90 9.14
CA VAL A 4 7.15 -4.16 8.27
C VAL A 4 6.84 -2.81 8.91
N PHE A 5 7.14 -1.73 8.20
CA PHE A 5 6.87 -0.37 8.61
C PHE A 5 5.73 0.20 7.77
N ASP A 6 4.55 0.32 8.36
CA ASP A 6 3.38 0.93 7.72
C ASP A 6 3.40 2.45 7.88
N GLU A 7 2.83 3.16 6.90
CA GLU A 7 2.80 4.63 6.83
C GLU A 7 4.16 5.31 7.03
N ALA A 8 5.23 4.70 6.51
CA ALA A 8 6.59 5.15 6.78
C ALA A 8 6.91 6.56 6.25
N ASP A 9 6.14 7.06 5.29
CA ASP A 9 6.19 8.44 4.81
C ASP A 9 5.89 9.48 5.90
N LYS A 10 5.19 9.10 6.98
CA LYS A 10 4.85 9.98 8.11
C LYS A 10 5.93 10.05 9.19
N LEU A 11 6.94 9.19 9.14
CA LEU A 11 7.98 9.14 10.17
C LEU A 11 8.75 10.46 10.23
N THR A 12 9.05 10.94 11.43
CA THR A 12 9.84 12.17 11.59
C THR A 12 11.30 11.95 11.16
N GLU A 13 12.00 13.05 10.85
CA GLU A 13 13.40 13.01 10.37
C GLU A 13 14.36 12.29 11.34
N PRO A 14 14.29 12.50 12.68
CA PRO A 14 15.13 11.75 13.63
C PRO A 14 14.88 10.24 13.60
N VAL A 15 13.62 9.83 13.45
CA VAL A 15 13.24 8.42 13.37
C VAL A 15 13.76 7.79 12.07
N PHE A 16 13.75 8.55 10.97
CA PHE A 16 14.39 8.17 9.70
C PHE A 16 15.89 7.88 9.85
N HIS A 17 16.62 8.67 10.63
CA HIS A 17 18.05 8.42 10.88
C HIS A 17 18.28 7.20 11.75
N TYR A 18 17.40 6.93 12.72
CA TYR A 18 17.47 5.73 13.53
C TYR A 18 17.31 4.45 12.69
N PHE A 19 16.47 4.49 11.63
CA PHE A 19 16.28 3.34 10.74
C PHE A 19 17.54 2.87 10.04
N ILE A 20 18.43 3.80 9.71
CA ILE A 20 19.74 3.46 9.14
C ILE A 20 20.53 2.60 10.12
N SER A 21 20.61 3.03 11.38
CA SER A 21 21.32 2.28 12.42
C SER A 21 20.69 0.92 12.69
N LEU A 22 19.35 0.86 12.68
CA LEU A 22 18.60 -0.38 12.83
C LEU A 22 18.88 -1.35 11.68
N TYR A 23 18.80 -0.88 10.43
CA TYR A 23 19.09 -1.67 9.24
C TYR A 23 20.50 -2.25 9.30
N ASN A 24 21.50 -1.42 9.61
CA ASN A 24 22.90 -1.84 9.66
C ASN A 24 23.13 -2.95 10.71
N LYS A 25 22.46 -2.90 11.86
CA LYS A 25 22.55 -3.94 12.90
C LYS A 25 21.86 -5.25 12.50
N LEU A 26 20.88 -5.17 11.60
CA LEU A 26 20.04 -6.28 11.15
C LEU A 26 20.41 -6.78 9.75
N GLU A 27 21.47 -6.23 9.15
CA GLU A 27 21.97 -6.62 7.83
C GLU A 27 22.24 -8.14 7.80
N GLU A 28 21.80 -8.78 6.72
CA GLU A 28 21.83 -10.24 6.50
C GLU A 28 21.04 -11.11 7.50
N LYS A 29 20.35 -10.50 8.48
CA LYS A 29 19.61 -11.22 9.53
C LYS A 29 18.10 -11.04 9.44
N CYS A 30 17.65 -9.92 8.86
CA CYS A 30 16.23 -9.56 8.82
C CYS A 30 15.86 -8.88 7.50
N GLY A 31 14.74 -9.30 6.91
CA GLY A 31 14.10 -8.53 5.85
C GLY A 31 13.45 -7.26 6.42
N VAL A 32 13.42 -6.19 5.63
CA VAL A 32 12.77 -4.92 6.00
C VAL A 32 11.90 -4.47 4.83
N VAL A 33 10.64 -4.17 5.12
CA VAL A 33 9.66 -3.67 4.14
C VAL A 33 9.08 -2.35 4.66
N PHE A 34 9.09 -1.35 3.79
CA PHE A 34 8.44 -0.06 4.03
C PHE A 34 7.19 0.03 3.16
N LEU A 35 6.05 0.25 3.79
CA LEU A 35 4.79 0.60 3.13
C LEU A 35 4.56 2.09 3.33
N SER A 36 4.22 2.79 2.27
CA SER A 36 4.06 4.24 2.28
C SER A 36 3.16 4.69 1.14
N THR A 37 2.68 5.92 1.24
CA THR A 37 2.06 6.61 0.12
C THR A 37 3.09 6.98 -0.95
N ASP A 38 2.62 7.36 -2.14
CA ASP A 38 3.44 7.90 -3.25
C ASP A 38 4.31 9.10 -2.84
N TYR A 39 3.93 9.80 -1.76
CA TYR A 39 4.70 10.88 -1.16
C TYR A 39 6.13 10.48 -0.78
N ILE A 40 6.40 9.21 -0.41
CA ILE A 40 7.74 8.79 0.02
C ILE A 40 8.80 9.03 -1.06
N ALA A 41 8.47 8.75 -2.33
CA ALA A 41 9.40 8.93 -3.44
C ALA A 41 9.77 10.41 -3.59
N LYS A 42 8.79 11.31 -3.47
CA LYS A 42 8.99 12.76 -3.49
C LYS A 42 9.82 13.23 -2.30
N ARG A 43 9.55 12.72 -1.09
CA ARG A 43 10.29 13.04 0.13
C ARG A 43 11.77 12.65 -0.01
N ILE A 44 12.05 11.43 -0.47
CA ILE A 44 13.41 10.94 -0.69
C ILE A 44 14.12 11.76 -1.77
N SER A 45 13.48 11.98 -2.92
CA SER A 45 14.03 12.78 -4.02
C SER A 45 14.41 14.19 -3.57
N ASN A 46 13.54 14.86 -2.82
CA ASN A 46 13.83 16.18 -2.26
C ASN A 46 14.99 16.13 -1.26
N GLY A 47 15.01 15.14 -0.36
CA GLY A 47 16.10 14.97 0.60
C GLY A 47 17.46 14.78 -0.07
N LEU A 48 17.51 14.02 -1.18
CA LEU A 48 18.71 13.88 -2.00
C LEU A 48 19.10 15.18 -2.71
N ARG A 49 18.13 15.86 -3.33
CA ARG A 49 18.34 17.12 -4.05
C ARG A 49 18.94 18.21 -3.16
N TYR A 50 18.44 18.34 -1.94
CA TYR A 50 18.89 19.33 -0.97
C TYR A 50 20.02 18.83 -0.05
N GLN A 51 20.59 17.65 -0.35
CA GLN A 51 21.68 17.05 0.43
C GLN A 51 21.38 16.96 1.94
N LYS A 52 20.11 16.69 2.28
CA LYS A 52 19.71 16.52 3.67
C LYS A 52 20.46 15.33 4.29
N PRO A 53 20.96 15.45 5.52
CA PRO A 53 21.65 14.35 6.21
C PRO A 53 20.84 13.06 6.19
N GLY A 54 21.50 11.90 6.11
CA GLY A 54 20.86 10.58 6.17
C GLY A 54 20.08 10.12 4.93
N TYR A 55 19.54 11.01 4.08
CA TYR A 55 18.73 10.60 2.92
C TYR A 55 19.50 9.78 1.89
N LYS A 56 20.77 10.10 1.67
CA LYS A 56 21.65 9.34 0.76
C LYS A 56 21.84 7.90 1.25
N GLU A 57 22.04 7.71 2.55
CA GLU A 57 22.24 6.40 3.15
C GLU A 57 20.92 5.62 3.18
N PHE A 58 19.83 6.24 3.64
CA PHE A 58 18.51 5.64 3.62
C PHE A 58 18.12 5.14 2.22
N TYR A 59 18.29 5.98 1.19
CA TYR A 59 18.00 5.61 -0.19
C TYR A 59 18.83 4.41 -0.65
N SER A 60 20.08 4.31 -0.18
CA SER A 60 20.93 3.15 -0.43
C SER A 60 20.44 1.88 0.26
N ARG A 61 19.95 1.98 1.51
CA ARG A 61 19.49 0.83 2.32
C ARG A 61 18.16 0.24 1.84
N ILE A 62 17.31 1.04 1.20
CA ILE A 62 16.10 0.54 0.53
C ILE A 62 16.37 0.00 -0.89
N GLY A 63 17.64 -0.14 -1.30
CA GLY A 63 18.00 -0.68 -2.60
C GLY A 63 17.76 0.28 -3.77
N ARG A 64 17.57 1.58 -3.51
CA ARG A 64 17.32 2.64 -4.51
C ARG A 64 16.17 2.32 -5.48
N LYS A 65 15.17 1.58 -5.01
CA LYS A 65 14.01 1.18 -5.78
C LYS A 65 12.75 1.45 -4.98
N PHE A 66 11.72 1.89 -5.70
CA PHE A 66 10.36 1.96 -5.21
C PHE A 66 9.55 0.94 -5.99
N TYR A 67 8.72 0.17 -5.28
CA TYR A 67 7.81 -0.78 -5.89
C TYR A 67 6.41 -0.16 -5.78
N GLU A 68 5.93 0.36 -6.89
CA GLU A 68 4.58 0.91 -7.00
C GLU A 68 3.60 -0.22 -7.28
N LEU A 69 2.45 -0.18 -6.60
CA LEU A 69 1.38 -1.16 -6.82
C LEU A 69 0.57 -0.76 -8.06
N GLU A 70 0.10 -1.77 -8.79
CA GLU A 70 -0.78 -1.56 -9.93
C GLU A 70 -2.14 -1.00 -9.46
N PRO A 71 -2.74 -0.06 -10.21
CA PRO A 71 -4.08 0.43 -9.91
C PRO A 71 -5.11 -0.69 -9.94
N THR A 72 -6.09 -0.63 -9.05
CA THR A 72 -7.21 -1.58 -9.04
C THR A 72 -8.11 -1.38 -10.26
N ASP A 73 -8.47 -2.46 -10.93
CA ASP A 73 -9.34 -2.45 -12.10
C ASP A 73 -10.67 -3.19 -11.87
N VAL A 74 -11.45 -3.31 -12.94
CA VAL A 74 -12.74 -4.01 -12.93
C VAL A 74 -12.58 -5.51 -12.67
N ASN A 75 -11.52 -6.13 -13.20
CA ASN A 75 -11.25 -7.55 -13.03
C ASN A 75 -10.90 -7.87 -11.58
N ASP A 76 -10.16 -6.99 -10.91
CA ASP A 76 -9.88 -7.10 -9.48
C ASP A 76 -11.16 -7.10 -8.65
N VAL A 77 -12.07 -6.15 -8.92
CA VAL A 77 -13.36 -6.09 -8.22
C VAL A 77 -14.18 -7.35 -8.47
N PHE A 78 -14.21 -7.84 -9.72
CA PHE A 78 -14.88 -9.09 -10.06
C PHE A 78 -14.31 -10.29 -9.28
N ALA A 79 -12.97 -10.41 -9.25
CA ALA A 79 -12.28 -11.47 -8.53
C ALA A 79 -12.53 -11.39 -7.02
N ILE A 80 -12.51 -10.19 -6.44
CA ILE A 80 -12.77 -9.95 -5.02
C ILE A 80 -14.22 -10.31 -4.67
N CYS A 81 -15.21 -9.90 -5.48
CA CYS A 81 -16.61 -10.29 -5.28
C CYS A 81 -16.77 -11.81 -5.26
N SER A 82 -16.21 -12.49 -6.27
CA SER A 82 -16.26 -13.94 -6.42
C SER A 82 -15.60 -14.66 -5.24
N ALA A 83 -14.41 -14.21 -4.82
CA ALA A 83 -13.71 -14.73 -3.65
C ALA A 83 -14.46 -14.51 -2.34
N ASN A 84 -15.32 -13.48 -2.28
CA ASN A 84 -16.21 -13.23 -1.16
C ASN A 84 -17.55 -13.97 -1.31
N GLY A 85 -17.76 -14.83 -2.29
CA GLY A 85 -19.02 -15.58 -2.47
C GLY A 85 -20.14 -14.79 -3.16
N VAL A 86 -19.89 -13.55 -3.59
CA VAL A 86 -20.83 -12.83 -4.46
C VAL A 86 -20.58 -13.28 -5.89
N THR A 87 -21.33 -14.28 -6.34
CA THR A 87 -21.17 -14.89 -7.67
C THR A 87 -22.26 -14.50 -8.68
N ASP A 88 -23.38 -13.92 -8.22
CA ASP A 88 -24.43 -13.44 -9.14
C ASP A 88 -23.94 -12.23 -9.95
N ARG A 89 -24.08 -12.32 -11.28
CA ARG A 89 -23.57 -11.30 -12.19
C ARG A 89 -24.19 -9.92 -11.94
N LYS A 90 -25.49 -9.85 -11.62
CA LYS A 90 -26.19 -8.59 -11.37
C LYS A 90 -25.67 -7.89 -10.11
N ASP A 91 -25.37 -8.69 -9.09
CA ASP A 91 -24.80 -8.17 -7.84
C ASP A 91 -23.35 -7.71 -8.02
N ILE A 92 -22.55 -8.46 -8.79
CA ILE A 92 -21.19 -8.03 -9.13
C ILE A 92 -21.20 -6.74 -9.94
N ASP A 93 -22.06 -6.63 -10.97
CA ASP A 93 -22.18 -5.43 -11.80
C ASP A 93 -22.60 -4.22 -10.96
N LYS A 94 -23.43 -4.42 -9.93
CA LYS A 94 -23.79 -3.37 -8.96
C LYS A 94 -22.58 -2.92 -8.14
N VAL A 95 -21.75 -3.85 -7.65
CA VAL A 95 -20.53 -3.51 -6.90
C VAL A 95 -19.53 -2.78 -7.81
N ILE A 96 -19.32 -3.26 -9.04
CA ILE A 96 -18.44 -2.61 -10.03
C ILE A 96 -18.91 -1.19 -10.32
N LYS A 97 -20.21 -1.00 -10.56
CA LYS A 97 -20.79 0.33 -10.82
C LYS A 97 -20.63 1.29 -9.64
N GLU A 98 -20.80 0.81 -8.41
CA GLU A 98 -20.54 1.63 -7.22
C GLU A 98 -19.04 1.96 -7.11
N ALA A 99 -18.15 0.97 -7.32
CA ALA A 99 -16.70 1.12 -7.23
C ALA A 99 -16.12 2.07 -8.30
N SER A 100 -16.68 2.09 -9.51
CA SER A 100 -16.23 2.99 -10.58
C SER A 100 -16.45 4.47 -10.27
N THR A 101 -17.29 4.81 -9.28
CA THR A 101 -17.49 6.20 -8.84
C THR A 101 -16.42 6.69 -7.86
N CYS A 102 -15.53 5.79 -7.42
CA CYS A 102 -14.50 6.06 -6.42
C CYS A 102 -13.18 5.36 -6.76
N ASP A 103 -12.78 5.41 -8.04
CA ASP A 103 -11.51 4.89 -8.54
C ASP A 103 -11.21 3.45 -8.08
N PHE A 104 -12.25 2.62 -8.01
CA PHE A 104 -12.15 1.23 -7.56
C PHE A 104 -11.56 1.04 -6.15
N ASP A 105 -11.74 2.02 -5.24
CA ASP A 105 -11.33 1.93 -3.84
C ASP A 105 -11.85 0.63 -3.19
N LEU A 106 -10.92 -0.28 -2.86
CA LEU A 106 -11.23 -1.58 -2.27
C LEU A 106 -11.94 -1.50 -0.91
N ARG A 107 -11.77 -0.40 -0.17
CA ARG A 107 -12.52 -0.15 1.07
C ARG A 107 -14.00 0.09 0.77
N ARG A 108 -14.33 0.68 -0.38
CA ARG A 108 -15.70 0.87 -0.87
C ARG A 108 -16.27 -0.43 -1.40
N VAL A 109 -15.50 -1.15 -2.22
CA VAL A 109 -15.85 -2.50 -2.70
C VAL A 109 -16.24 -3.41 -1.54
N ARG A 110 -15.44 -3.45 -0.46
CA ARG A 110 -15.76 -4.23 0.75
C ARG A 110 -17.11 -3.88 1.36
N LYS A 111 -17.46 -2.59 1.42
CA LYS A 111 -18.76 -2.11 1.95
C LYS A 111 -19.91 -2.49 1.03
N SER A 112 -19.72 -2.36 -0.29
CA SER A 112 -20.72 -2.72 -1.30
C SER A 112 -21.01 -4.22 -1.30
N ILE A 113 -19.98 -5.08 -1.21
CA ILE A 113 -20.13 -6.53 -1.03
C ILE A 113 -20.91 -6.84 0.24
N HIS A 114 -20.56 -6.22 1.37
CA HIS A 114 -21.29 -6.42 2.63
C HIS A 114 -22.77 -6.04 2.52
N LYS A 115 -23.09 -4.95 1.82
CA LYS A 115 -24.47 -4.53 1.55
C LYS A 115 -25.22 -5.56 0.71
N VAL A 116 -24.60 -6.09 -0.35
CA VAL A 116 -25.18 -7.14 -1.21
C VAL A 116 -25.54 -8.37 -0.39
N LYS A 117 -24.58 -8.94 0.35
CA LYS A 117 -24.80 -10.15 1.18
C LYS A 117 -25.99 -10.03 2.12
N ARG A 118 -26.11 -8.88 2.78
CA ARG A 118 -27.24 -8.59 3.69
C ARG A 118 -28.60 -8.54 2.99
N MET A 119 -28.65 -8.16 1.72
CA MET A 119 -29.89 -8.15 0.94
C MET A 119 -30.26 -9.54 0.44
N THR A 120 -29.28 -10.42 0.20
CA THR A 120 -29.50 -11.80 -0.23
C THR A 120 -29.70 -12.78 0.94
N GLY A 121 -29.53 -12.33 2.18
CA GLY A 121 -29.76 -13.15 3.39
C GLY A 121 -28.57 -14.02 3.79
N GLU A 122 -27.38 -13.71 3.27
CA GLU A 122 -26.09 -14.34 3.63
C GLU A 122 -25.26 -13.48 4.60
#